data_AF-Q91UU8-F1
#
_entry.id   AF-Q91UU8-F1
#
_cell.length_a   1.000
_cell.length_b   1.000
_cell.length_c   1.000
_cell.angle_alpha   90.00
_cell.angle_beta   90.00
_cell.angle_gamma   90.00
#
_symmetry.space_group_name_H-M   'P 1'
#
loop_
_entity.id
_entity.type
_entity.pdbx_description
1 polymer ?
#
loop_
_entity_poly.entity_id
_entity_poly.type
_entity_poly.pdbx_seq_one_letter_code
_entity_poly.pdbx_strand_id
1 'polypeptide(L)'
;MQNKPTAANALTAEQRQQLEADYTFKRVVELELDPVRGNFDAAHLKEVNRRIFQDLPGAGFDDVTPGEFRKPVADGLDWMKQRGLTTVDGPFYVAYSRMDAAATARLDKALEAANPDELRGLKTPEFTARLAKIYTELDYVHPFSDGNSRTLRTFTKQLAKEAGYEVDWERFGRSDVGRDLLYIARDRSVNELAKPQVQHENTMRKILHTQDRLEGNRALPDLLRDAVRPSRAVAFEQLSEREALREHPELQEAYKTMHTAATYFASKMPGKPEAQEAGIQSVMNHVQNRLNAGETADFSRGREQEKQERQTAQQRPEPGPERER
;
A
#
# COMPACT_ATOMS: atom_id res chain seq x y z
N MET A 1 -6.69 -45.36 -35.89
CA MET A 1 -6.61 -45.68 -34.45
C MET A 1 -6.01 -44.48 -33.75
N GLN A 2 -6.82 -43.83 -32.92
CA GLN A 2 -6.49 -42.59 -32.20
C GLN A 2 -5.57 -42.93 -31.02
N ASN A 3 -4.36 -42.37 -31.01
CA ASN A 3 -3.54 -42.37 -29.79
C ASN A 3 -4.10 -41.28 -28.85
N LYS A 4 -4.89 -41.71 -27.87
CA LYS A 4 -5.14 -40.91 -26.66
C LYS A 4 -3.79 -40.68 -25.96
N PRO A 5 -3.47 -39.44 -25.53
CA PRO A 5 -2.30 -39.22 -24.69
C PRO A 5 -2.47 -39.95 -23.37
N THR A 6 -1.53 -40.84 -23.07
CA THR A 6 -1.38 -41.52 -21.78
C THR A 6 -1.11 -40.53 -20.65
N ALA A 7 -1.66 -40.82 -19.47
CA ALA A 7 -1.51 -40.07 -18.22
C ALA A 7 -0.05 -40.09 -17.67
N ALA A 8 0.86 -39.41 -18.36
CA ALA A 8 2.24 -39.22 -17.96
C ALA A 8 2.52 -37.72 -17.79
N ASN A 9 2.87 -37.35 -16.55
CA ASN A 9 3.28 -36.03 -16.04
C ASN A 9 2.17 -35.05 -15.66
N ALA A 10 1.33 -35.41 -14.67
CA ALA A 10 0.66 -34.39 -13.87
C ALA A 10 1.71 -33.60 -13.07
N LEU A 11 1.65 -32.26 -13.09
CA LEU A 11 2.55 -31.40 -12.32
C LEU A 11 2.42 -31.70 -10.81
N THR A 12 3.54 -31.67 -10.08
CA THR A 12 3.49 -31.65 -8.62
C THR A 12 2.83 -30.36 -8.11
N ALA A 13 2.41 -30.32 -6.85
CA ALA A 13 1.84 -29.11 -6.25
C ALA A 13 2.81 -27.91 -6.35
N GLU A 14 4.10 -28.15 -6.10
CA GLU A 14 5.16 -27.14 -6.24
C GLU A 14 5.33 -26.67 -7.68
N GLN A 15 5.35 -27.60 -8.65
CA GLN A 15 5.46 -27.26 -10.07
C GLN A 15 4.24 -26.46 -10.55
N ARG A 16 3.04 -26.82 -10.10
CA ARG A 16 1.80 -26.08 -10.39
C ARG A 16 1.84 -24.67 -9.78
N GLN A 17 2.31 -24.53 -8.54
CA GLN A 17 2.47 -23.22 -7.89
C GLN A 17 3.50 -22.34 -8.62
N GLN A 18 4.63 -22.91 -9.03
CA GLN A 18 5.65 -22.16 -9.79
C GLN A 18 5.10 -21.72 -11.15
N LEU A 19 4.41 -22.60 -11.86
CA LEU A 19 3.80 -22.27 -13.15
C LEU A 19 2.78 -21.14 -13.01
N GLU A 20 1.92 -21.19 -11.99
CA GLU A 20 0.95 -20.14 -11.68
C GLU A 20 1.63 -18.80 -11.36
N ALA A 21 2.72 -18.83 -10.59
CA ALA A 21 3.52 -17.66 -10.29
C ALA A 21 4.15 -17.05 -11.55
N ASP A 22 4.69 -17.86 -12.45
CA ASP A 22 5.33 -17.39 -13.69
C ASP A 22 4.33 -16.68 -14.62
N TYR A 23 3.15 -17.28 -14.84
CA TYR A 23 2.08 -16.65 -15.64
C TYR A 23 1.62 -15.33 -15.03
N THR A 24 1.35 -15.31 -13.73
CA THR A 24 0.81 -14.13 -13.06
C THR A 24 1.86 -13.02 -12.92
N PHE A 25 3.13 -13.35 -12.70
CA PHE A 25 4.23 -12.38 -12.63
C PHE A 25 4.37 -11.60 -13.94
N LYS A 26 4.37 -12.29 -15.09
CA LYS A 26 4.42 -11.64 -16.40
C LYS A 26 3.29 -10.61 -16.56
N ARG A 27 2.06 -10.95 -16.15
CA ARG A 27 0.91 -10.06 -16.27
C ARG A 27 0.92 -8.90 -15.30
N VAL A 28 1.47 -9.08 -14.09
CA VAL A 28 1.69 -7.96 -13.16
C VAL A 28 2.68 -6.96 -13.76
N VAL A 29 3.79 -7.41 -14.34
CA VAL A 29 4.76 -6.54 -15.02
C VAL A 29 4.12 -5.80 -16.21
N GLU A 30 3.34 -6.50 -17.03
CA GLU A 30 2.60 -5.86 -18.12
C GLU A 30 1.65 -4.76 -17.63
N LEU A 31 0.98 -4.96 -16.48
CA LEU A 31 0.10 -3.98 -15.85
C LEU A 31 0.82 -2.76 -15.26
N GLU A 32 2.15 -2.82 -15.08
CA GLU A 32 2.95 -1.64 -14.71
C GLU A 32 3.17 -0.71 -15.90
N LEU A 33 3.29 -1.30 -17.10
CA LEU A 33 3.50 -0.59 -18.36
C LEU A 33 2.17 -0.10 -18.96
N ASP A 34 1.13 -0.94 -18.90
CA ASP A 34 -0.20 -0.67 -19.41
C ASP A 34 -1.24 -0.92 -18.31
N PRO A 35 -1.41 0.05 -17.37
CA PRO A 35 -2.36 -0.07 -16.28
C PRO A 35 -3.81 -0.10 -16.79
N VAL A 36 -4.72 -0.63 -15.96
CA VAL A 36 -6.15 -0.60 -16.29
C VAL A 36 -6.62 0.84 -16.21
N ARG A 37 -7.35 1.29 -17.25
CA ARG A 37 -7.95 2.62 -17.29
C ARG A 37 -9.39 2.52 -16.78
N GLY A 38 -9.78 3.39 -15.86
CA GLY A 38 -11.14 3.43 -15.32
C GLY A 38 -11.20 4.17 -13.98
N ASN A 39 -12.33 4.11 -13.30
CA ASN A 39 -12.63 4.96 -12.15
C ASN A 39 -12.42 4.27 -10.78
N PHE A 40 -11.52 3.28 -10.71
CA PHE A 40 -11.29 2.47 -9.51
C PHE A 40 -12.56 1.84 -8.91
N ASP A 41 -13.51 1.48 -9.77
CA ASP A 41 -14.76 0.82 -9.41
C ASP A 41 -14.65 -0.72 -9.46
N ALA A 42 -15.78 -1.40 -9.31
CA ALA A 42 -15.82 -2.86 -9.32
C ALA A 42 -15.41 -3.45 -10.69
N ALA A 43 -15.70 -2.75 -11.79
CA ALA A 43 -15.29 -3.17 -13.13
C ALA A 43 -13.78 -3.05 -13.29
N HIS A 44 -13.18 -1.96 -12.80
CA HIS A 44 -11.73 -1.79 -12.76
C HIS A 44 -11.08 -2.91 -11.92
N LEU A 45 -11.58 -3.18 -10.70
CA LEU A 45 -11.02 -4.22 -9.83
C LEU A 45 -11.10 -5.63 -10.48
N LYS A 46 -12.23 -5.95 -11.12
CA LYS A 46 -12.40 -7.18 -11.88
C LYS A 46 -11.46 -7.25 -13.08
N GLU A 47 -11.26 -6.15 -13.80
CA GLU A 47 -10.35 -6.13 -14.95
C GLU A 47 -8.88 -6.32 -14.55
N VAL A 48 -8.45 -5.74 -13.43
CA VAL A 48 -7.11 -6.02 -12.86
C VAL A 48 -6.96 -7.51 -12.55
N ASN A 49 -7.94 -8.13 -11.87
CA ASN A 49 -7.91 -9.57 -11.61
C ASN A 49 -7.91 -10.37 -12.93
N ARG A 50 -8.81 -10.05 -13.86
CA ARG A 50 -8.91 -10.73 -15.15
C ARG A 50 -7.57 -10.72 -15.87
N ARG A 51 -6.91 -9.56 -15.99
CA ARG A 51 -5.61 -9.44 -16.68
C ARG A 51 -4.49 -10.21 -15.98
N ILE A 52 -4.44 -10.23 -14.65
CA ILE A 52 -3.42 -11.00 -13.90
C ILE A 52 -3.58 -12.50 -14.16
N PHE A 53 -4.81 -13.00 -14.19
CA PHE A 53 -5.10 -14.44 -14.20
C PHE A 53 -5.59 -14.99 -15.56
N GLN A 54 -5.66 -14.16 -16.61
CA GLN A 54 -6.28 -14.51 -17.90
C GLN A 54 -5.72 -15.76 -18.59
N ASP A 55 -4.44 -16.08 -18.37
CA ASP A 55 -3.79 -17.22 -19.03
C ASP A 55 -3.98 -18.54 -18.27
N LEU A 56 -4.34 -18.49 -16.99
CA LEU A 56 -4.37 -19.67 -16.13
C LEU A 56 -5.35 -20.75 -16.61
N PRO A 57 -6.59 -20.44 -17.05
CA PRO A 57 -7.47 -21.47 -17.61
C PRO A 57 -6.83 -22.19 -18.80
N GLY A 58 -6.18 -21.45 -19.72
CA GLY A 58 -5.46 -22.03 -20.86
C GLY A 58 -4.22 -22.86 -20.48
N ALA A 59 -3.69 -22.65 -19.28
CA ALA A 59 -2.54 -23.36 -18.73
C ALA A 59 -2.92 -24.59 -17.85
N GLY A 60 -4.20 -25.00 -17.84
CA GLY A 60 -4.68 -26.16 -17.08
C GLY A 60 -5.10 -25.84 -15.63
N PHE A 61 -5.42 -24.58 -15.36
CA PHE A 61 -6.07 -24.14 -14.12
C PHE A 61 -7.56 -23.87 -14.36
N ASP A 62 -8.29 -24.93 -14.69
CA ASP A 62 -9.71 -24.87 -15.07
C ASP A 62 -10.63 -24.34 -13.94
N ASP A 63 -10.13 -24.33 -12.71
CA ASP A 63 -10.82 -23.83 -11.51
C ASP A 63 -10.69 -22.30 -11.32
N VAL A 64 -9.83 -21.65 -12.09
CA VAL A 64 -9.62 -20.20 -12.03
C VAL A 64 -10.65 -19.49 -12.91
N THR A 65 -11.34 -18.50 -12.35
CA THR A 65 -12.34 -17.67 -13.03
C THR A 65 -11.88 -16.20 -13.06
N PRO A 66 -11.04 -15.78 -14.03
CA PRO A 66 -10.44 -14.46 -14.04
C PRO A 66 -11.48 -13.34 -14.13
N GLY A 67 -11.42 -12.38 -13.21
CA GLY A 67 -12.32 -11.23 -13.17
C GLY A 67 -13.72 -11.53 -12.60
N GLU A 68 -13.96 -12.73 -12.11
CA GLU A 68 -15.24 -13.10 -11.50
C GLU A 68 -15.18 -13.04 -9.98
N PHE A 69 -16.14 -12.35 -9.37
CA PHE A 69 -16.29 -12.42 -7.92
C PHE A 69 -16.79 -13.80 -7.51
N ARG A 70 -16.27 -14.29 -6.39
CA ARG A 70 -16.67 -15.57 -5.82
C ARG A 70 -18.12 -15.52 -5.33
N LYS A 71 -18.72 -16.70 -5.21
CA LYS A 71 -20.06 -16.85 -4.63
C LYS A 71 -20.03 -16.59 -3.12
N PRO A 72 -21.17 -16.15 -2.54
CA PRO A 72 -21.33 -16.03 -1.11
C PRO A 72 -21.12 -17.36 -0.39
N VAL A 73 -20.68 -17.29 0.86
CA VAL A 73 -20.65 -18.44 1.77
C VAL A 73 -22.04 -18.65 2.36
N ALA A 74 -22.45 -19.91 2.46
CA ALA A 74 -23.73 -20.30 3.08
C ALA A 74 -23.87 -19.74 4.51
N ASP A 75 -25.12 -19.51 4.92
CA ASP A 75 -25.45 -19.07 6.28
C ASP A 75 -24.89 -20.02 7.35
N GLY A 76 -24.36 -19.44 8.43
CA GLY A 76 -23.74 -20.17 9.54
C GLY A 76 -22.29 -20.63 9.29
N LEU A 77 -21.71 -20.36 8.12
CA LEU A 77 -20.32 -20.66 7.81
C LEU A 77 -19.49 -19.37 7.62
N ASP A 78 -18.22 -19.42 8.00
CA ASP A 78 -17.25 -18.33 7.82
C ASP A 78 -16.22 -18.68 6.74
N TRP A 79 -15.77 -17.68 5.97
CA TRP A 79 -14.60 -17.84 5.09
C TRP A 79 -13.34 -17.53 5.88
N MET A 80 -12.50 -18.54 6.12
CA MET A 80 -11.28 -18.40 6.91
C MET A 80 -10.09 -19.03 6.18
N LYS A 81 -8.91 -18.44 6.35
CA LYS A 81 -7.65 -19.00 5.84
C LYS A 81 -6.66 -19.20 6.99
N GLN A 82 -6.05 -20.38 7.03
CA GLN A 82 -4.87 -20.64 7.84
C GLN A 82 -3.62 -20.22 7.07
N ARG A 83 -2.66 -19.61 7.76
CA ARG A 83 -1.35 -19.24 7.21
C ARG A 83 -0.24 -19.84 8.07
N GLY A 84 0.86 -20.18 7.42
CA GLY A 84 2.15 -20.35 8.05
C GLY A 84 2.98 -19.10 7.81
N LEU A 85 3.60 -18.59 8.87
CA LEU A 85 4.56 -17.49 8.80
C LEU A 85 5.91 -18.03 9.31
N THR A 86 7.00 -17.50 8.78
CA THR A 86 8.36 -17.87 9.19
C THR A 86 8.71 -17.27 10.55
N THR A 87 8.20 -16.08 10.87
CA THR A 87 8.53 -15.35 12.10
C THR A 87 7.58 -15.61 13.27
N VAL A 88 6.55 -16.43 13.08
CA VAL A 88 5.49 -16.65 14.07
C VAL A 88 5.24 -18.16 14.19
N ASP A 89 5.48 -18.71 15.38
CA ASP A 89 5.35 -20.15 15.60
C ASP A 89 3.88 -20.62 15.61
N GLY A 90 3.57 -21.69 14.89
CA GLY A 90 2.23 -22.28 14.90
C GLY A 90 1.22 -21.56 14.01
N PRO A 91 -0.06 -21.98 14.06
CA PRO A 91 -1.03 -21.58 13.06
C PRO A 91 -1.48 -20.13 13.24
N PHE A 92 -1.65 -19.45 12.10
CA PHE A 92 -2.16 -18.09 12.01
C PHE A 92 -3.49 -18.10 11.26
N TYR A 93 -4.53 -17.41 11.75
CA TYR A 93 -5.84 -17.43 11.11
C TYR A 93 -6.34 -16.03 10.76
N VAL A 94 -6.95 -15.92 9.58
CA VAL A 94 -7.68 -14.73 9.15
C VAL A 94 -9.09 -15.10 8.72
N ALA A 95 -10.09 -14.32 9.14
CA ALA A 95 -11.46 -14.46 8.69
C ALA A 95 -11.83 -13.32 7.74
N TYR A 96 -12.55 -13.64 6.67
CA TYR A 96 -12.99 -12.69 5.66
C TYR A 96 -14.51 -12.61 5.64
N SER A 97 -15.03 -11.74 4.79
CA SER A 97 -16.47 -11.58 4.60
C SER A 97 -17.12 -12.85 4.03
N ARG A 98 -18.44 -12.91 4.14
CA ARG A 98 -19.23 -13.97 3.55
C ARG A 98 -19.57 -13.72 2.08
N MET A 99 -19.15 -12.58 1.50
CA MET A 99 -19.58 -12.10 0.18
C MET A 99 -21.11 -12.04 0.02
N ASP A 100 -21.83 -11.78 1.11
CA ASP A 100 -23.26 -11.50 1.09
C ASP A 100 -23.55 -10.04 0.63
N ALA A 101 -24.82 -9.63 0.72
CA ALA A 101 -25.23 -8.28 0.34
C ALA A 101 -24.53 -7.19 1.17
N ALA A 102 -24.27 -7.45 2.46
CA ALA A 102 -23.58 -6.49 3.33
C ALA A 102 -22.11 -6.36 2.94
N ALA A 103 -21.44 -7.46 2.64
CA ALA A 103 -20.07 -7.45 2.13
C ALA A 103 -19.96 -6.75 0.77
N THR A 104 -20.96 -6.94 -0.11
CA THR A 104 -21.02 -6.25 -1.40
C THR A 104 -21.18 -4.73 -1.21
N ALA A 105 -22.05 -4.29 -0.30
CA ALA A 105 -22.19 -2.87 0.02
C ALA A 105 -20.90 -2.27 0.63
N ARG A 106 -20.14 -3.06 1.42
CA ARG A 106 -18.82 -2.64 1.91
C ARG A 106 -17.80 -2.51 0.79
N LEU A 107 -17.82 -3.43 -0.19
CA LEU A 107 -16.98 -3.35 -1.37
C LEU A 107 -17.24 -2.05 -2.13
N ASP A 108 -18.50 -1.75 -2.43
CA ASP A 108 -18.88 -0.54 -3.17
C ASP A 108 -18.41 0.71 -2.43
N LYS A 109 -18.65 0.81 -1.12
CA LYS A 109 -18.17 1.92 -0.29
C LYS A 109 -16.64 2.06 -0.27
N ALA A 110 -15.91 0.93 -0.26
CA ALA A 110 -14.45 0.95 -0.28
C ALA A 110 -13.91 1.42 -1.64
N LEU A 111 -14.61 1.08 -2.73
CA LEU A 111 -14.28 1.52 -4.08
C LEU A 111 -14.65 2.99 -4.31
N GLU A 112 -15.78 3.47 -3.78
CA GLU A 112 -16.12 4.90 -3.75
C GLU A 112 -15.01 5.73 -3.07
N ALA A 113 -14.44 5.21 -1.98
CA ALA A 113 -13.33 5.84 -1.28
C ALA A 113 -12.00 5.76 -2.04
N ALA A 114 -11.89 4.91 -3.07
CA ALA A 114 -10.71 4.74 -3.92
C ALA A 114 -10.65 5.80 -5.03
N ASN A 115 -10.86 7.07 -4.67
CA ASN A 115 -10.84 8.20 -5.60
C ASN A 115 -9.46 8.89 -5.60
N PRO A 116 -8.70 8.86 -6.73
CA PRO A 116 -7.39 9.51 -6.82
C PRO A 116 -7.42 11.00 -6.48
N ASP A 117 -8.48 11.72 -6.84
CA ASP A 117 -8.58 13.17 -6.60
C ASP A 117 -8.71 13.49 -5.11
N GLU A 118 -9.41 12.65 -4.34
CA GLU A 118 -9.50 12.79 -2.88
C GLU A 118 -8.21 12.39 -2.14
N LEU A 119 -7.37 11.59 -2.79
CA LEU A 119 -6.09 11.14 -2.25
C LEU A 119 -4.93 12.07 -2.64
N ARG A 120 -5.13 12.92 -3.66
CA ARG A 120 -4.09 13.82 -4.17
C ARG A 120 -3.74 14.90 -3.15
N GLY A 121 -2.44 15.14 -2.98
CA GLY A 121 -1.93 16.24 -2.16
C GLY A 121 -1.96 16.01 -0.65
N LEU A 122 -2.48 14.88 -0.18
CA LEU A 122 -2.45 14.51 1.24
C LEU A 122 -1.01 14.43 1.78
N LYS A 123 -0.84 14.67 3.08
CA LYS A 123 0.44 14.35 3.73
C LYS A 123 0.63 12.84 3.75
N THR A 124 1.87 12.37 3.67
CA THR A 124 2.16 10.93 3.57
C THR A 124 1.50 10.11 4.70
N PRO A 125 1.49 10.55 5.98
CA PRO A 125 0.78 9.82 7.03
C PRO A 125 -0.72 9.69 6.82
N GLU A 126 -1.36 10.69 6.21
CA GLU A 126 -2.79 10.69 5.92
C GLU A 126 -3.10 9.83 4.69
N PHE A 127 -2.28 9.95 3.64
CA PHE A 127 -2.38 9.11 2.46
C PHE A 127 -2.24 7.62 2.82
N THR A 128 -1.24 7.24 3.62
CA THR A 128 -1.08 5.82 3.99
C THR A 128 -2.21 5.32 4.89
N ALA A 129 -2.81 6.18 5.71
CA ALA A 129 -4.01 5.84 6.48
C ALA A 129 -5.23 5.60 5.59
N ARG A 130 -5.46 6.47 4.59
CA ARG A 130 -6.55 6.29 3.61
C ARG A 130 -6.34 5.03 2.75
N LEU A 131 -5.13 4.84 2.22
CA LEU A 131 -4.79 3.68 1.40
C LEU A 131 -4.91 2.37 2.19
N ALA A 132 -4.41 2.33 3.43
CA ALA A 132 -4.54 1.16 4.30
C ALA A 132 -6.01 0.83 4.60
N LYS A 133 -6.87 1.83 4.80
CA LYS A 133 -8.31 1.62 5.02
C LYS A 133 -8.97 1.00 3.80
N ILE A 134 -8.74 1.57 2.61
CA ILE A 134 -9.26 1.03 1.34
C ILE A 134 -8.78 -0.41 1.16
N TYR A 135 -7.48 -0.65 1.29
CA TYR A 135 -6.89 -1.99 1.16
C TYR A 135 -7.50 -2.98 2.15
N THR A 136 -7.66 -2.60 3.42
CA THR A 136 -8.23 -3.47 4.47
C THR A 136 -9.69 -3.83 4.20
N GLU A 137 -10.51 -2.86 3.78
CA GLU A 137 -11.92 -3.12 3.45
C GLU A 137 -12.04 -4.07 2.26
N LEU A 138 -11.34 -3.79 1.15
CA LEU A 138 -11.34 -4.66 -0.03
C LEU A 138 -10.81 -6.06 0.29
N ASP A 139 -9.79 -6.15 1.14
CA ASP A 139 -9.19 -7.41 1.52
C ASP A 139 -10.03 -8.23 2.49
N TYR A 140 -10.75 -7.57 3.40
CA TYR A 140 -11.77 -8.21 4.23
C TYR A 140 -12.92 -8.75 3.37
N VAL A 141 -13.41 -7.97 2.39
CA VAL A 141 -14.41 -8.45 1.42
C VAL A 141 -13.91 -9.74 0.75
N HIS A 142 -12.65 -9.74 0.31
CA HIS A 142 -11.99 -10.88 -0.32
C HIS A 142 -12.79 -11.39 -1.54
N PRO A 143 -13.01 -10.55 -2.56
CA PRO A 143 -14.06 -10.77 -3.55
C PRO A 143 -13.77 -11.87 -4.57
N PHE A 144 -12.52 -12.31 -4.74
CA PHE A 144 -12.16 -13.38 -5.68
C PHE A 144 -11.91 -14.71 -4.96
N SER A 145 -12.04 -15.83 -5.68
CA SER A 145 -11.79 -17.19 -5.12
C SER A 145 -10.34 -17.37 -4.68
N ASP A 146 -9.40 -16.82 -5.46
CA ASP A 146 -7.99 -16.68 -5.11
C ASP A 146 -7.39 -15.45 -5.79
N GLY A 147 -6.15 -15.10 -5.46
CA GLY A 147 -5.42 -14.03 -6.13
C GLY A 147 -5.66 -12.62 -5.56
N ASN A 148 -6.51 -12.49 -4.54
CA ASN A 148 -6.88 -11.21 -3.92
C ASN A 148 -5.66 -10.33 -3.60
N SER A 149 -4.64 -10.85 -2.91
CA SER A 149 -3.46 -10.04 -2.55
C SER A 149 -2.70 -9.48 -3.77
N ARG A 150 -2.64 -10.21 -4.89
CA ARG A 150 -1.98 -9.71 -6.12
C ARG A 150 -2.84 -8.64 -6.78
N THR A 151 -4.14 -8.91 -6.94
CA THR A 151 -5.09 -7.93 -7.47
C THR A 151 -5.10 -6.64 -6.66
N LEU A 152 -5.24 -6.72 -5.33
CA LEU A 152 -5.35 -5.54 -4.47
C LEU A 152 -4.06 -4.73 -4.42
N ARG A 153 -2.88 -5.37 -4.44
CA ARG A 153 -1.61 -4.65 -4.52
C ARG A 153 -1.44 -3.95 -5.86
N THR A 154 -1.77 -4.60 -6.98
CA THR A 154 -1.74 -3.96 -8.30
C THR A 154 -2.75 -2.81 -8.40
N PHE A 155 -3.99 -3.02 -7.96
CA PHE A 155 -5.05 -2.01 -7.94
C PHE A 155 -4.65 -0.78 -7.10
N THR A 156 -4.17 -1.00 -5.87
CA THR A 156 -3.75 0.09 -4.99
C THR A 156 -2.47 0.79 -5.44
N LYS A 157 -1.57 0.08 -6.15
CA LYS A 157 -0.38 0.68 -6.79
C LYS A 157 -0.80 1.62 -7.93
N GLN A 158 -1.76 1.22 -8.76
CA GLN A 158 -2.33 2.07 -9.82
C GLN A 158 -3.06 3.28 -9.24
N LEU A 159 -3.88 3.08 -8.19
CA LEU A 159 -4.57 4.15 -7.46
C LEU A 159 -3.59 5.18 -6.90
N ALA A 160 -2.54 4.71 -6.24
CA ALA A 160 -1.52 5.59 -5.67
C ALA A 160 -0.79 6.39 -6.75
N LYS A 161 -0.43 5.74 -7.87
CA LYS A 161 0.23 6.41 -9.00
C LYS A 161 -0.62 7.55 -9.55
N GLU A 162 -1.92 7.34 -9.72
CA GLU A 162 -2.85 8.37 -10.20
C GLU A 162 -3.10 9.49 -9.16
N ALA A 163 -2.97 9.17 -7.88
CA ALA A 163 -3.00 10.16 -6.79
C ALA A 163 -1.67 10.93 -6.61
N GLY A 164 -0.61 10.59 -7.34
CA GLY A 164 0.71 11.22 -7.25
C GLY A 164 1.64 10.64 -6.18
N TYR A 165 1.52 9.33 -5.91
CA TYR A 165 2.36 8.58 -4.99
C TYR A 165 2.89 7.30 -5.66
N GLU A 166 4.02 6.83 -5.17
CA GLU A 166 4.57 5.52 -5.50
C GLU A 166 4.39 4.56 -4.31
N VAL A 167 4.10 3.29 -4.61
CA VAL A 167 4.00 2.22 -3.61
C VAL A 167 4.89 1.05 -4.04
N ASP A 168 5.95 0.79 -3.29
CA ASP A 168 6.86 -0.35 -3.46
C ASP A 168 6.38 -1.54 -2.61
N TRP A 169 5.37 -2.25 -3.10
CA TRP A 169 4.86 -3.46 -2.45
C TRP A 169 5.92 -4.57 -2.42
N GLU A 170 6.79 -4.59 -3.43
CA GLU A 170 7.84 -5.57 -3.63
C GLU A 170 8.88 -5.52 -2.51
N ARG A 171 9.07 -4.36 -1.87
CA ARG A 171 9.87 -4.18 -0.65
C ARG A 171 9.58 -5.24 0.41
N PHE A 172 8.31 -5.54 0.67
CA PHE A 172 7.93 -6.51 1.68
C PHE A 172 8.23 -7.95 1.24
N GLY A 173 8.34 -8.23 -0.06
CA GLY A 173 8.68 -9.56 -0.57
C GLY A 173 10.16 -9.91 -0.55
N ARG A 174 11.05 -8.96 -0.22
CA ARG A 174 12.52 -9.15 -0.30
C ARG A 174 13.10 -10.05 0.81
N SER A 175 12.34 -10.31 1.87
CA SER A 175 12.71 -11.23 2.94
C SER A 175 11.48 -11.86 3.58
N ASP A 176 11.64 -13.03 4.19
CA ASP A 176 10.57 -13.68 4.95
C ASP A 176 10.04 -12.79 6.08
N VAL A 177 10.94 -12.04 6.75
CA VAL A 177 10.55 -11.10 7.80
C VAL A 177 9.70 -9.96 7.24
N GLY A 178 10.08 -9.36 6.11
CA GLY A 178 9.29 -8.32 5.47
C GLY A 178 7.91 -8.82 5.03
N ARG A 179 7.86 -10.05 4.50
CA ARG A 179 6.64 -10.69 4.02
C ARG A 179 5.68 -10.91 5.18
N ASP A 180 6.20 -11.45 6.27
CA ASP A 180 5.41 -11.76 7.45
C ASP A 180 4.93 -10.50 8.15
N LEU A 181 5.74 -9.43 8.23
CA LEU A 181 5.31 -8.13 8.73
C LEU A 181 4.09 -7.58 7.97
N LEU A 182 4.08 -7.69 6.64
CA LEU A 182 2.93 -7.28 5.83
C LEU A 182 1.70 -8.13 6.12
N TYR A 183 1.83 -9.46 6.17
CA TYR A 183 0.71 -10.35 6.49
C TYR A 183 0.15 -10.07 7.88
N ILE A 184 1.01 -9.93 8.89
CA ILE A 184 0.61 -9.63 10.26
C ILE A 184 -0.18 -8.32 10.34
N ALA A 185 0.37 -7.24 9.77
CA ALA A 185 -0.26 -5.91 9.83
C ALA A 185 -1.62 -5.90 9.11
N ARG A 186 -1.68 -6.50 7.91
CA ARG A 186 -2.89 -6.64 7.11
C ARG A 186 -3.96 -7.46 7.82
N ASP A 187 -3.60 -8.67 8.23
CA ASP A 187 -4.58 -9.64 8.72
C ASP A 187 -5.08 -9.28 10.11
N ARG A 188 -4.28 -8.57 10.91
CA ARG A 188 -4.76 -7.95 12.14
C ARG A 188 -5.91 -6.99 11.83
N SER A 189 -5.73 -6.10 10.86
CA SER A 189 -6.78 -5.14 10.45
C SER A 189 -8.01 -5.84 9.87
N VAL A 190 -7.82 -6.90 9.07
CA VAL A 190 -8.93 -7.71 8.52
C VAL A 190 -9.71 -8.42 9.63
N ASN A 191 -9.01 -9.04 10.60
CA ASN A 191 -9.67 -9.72 11.71
C ASN A 191 -10.44 -8.74 12.61
N GLU A 192 -9.97 -7.50 12.80
CA GLU A 192 -10.76 -6.47 13.48
C GLU A 192 -12.09 -6.19 12.77
N LEU A 193 -12.10 -6.13 11.43
CA LEU A 193 -13.34 -5.98 10.66
C LEU A 193 -14.22 -7.24 10.70
N ALA A 194 -13.61 -8.42 10.83
CA ALA A 194 -14.30 -9.70 10.83
C ALA A 194 -15.00 -10.00 12.15
N LYS A 195 -14.42 -9.64 13.30
CA LYS A 195 -14.95 -9.91 14.66
C LYS A 195 -16.47 -9.78 14.79
N PRO A 196 -17.10 -8.64 14.47
CA PRO A 196 -18.55 -8.48 14.67
C PRO A 196 -19.40 -9.26 13.67
N GLN A 197 -18.79 -9.89 12.66
CA GLN A 197 -19.47 -10.56 11.55
C GLN A 197 -19.32 -12.09 11.59
N VAL A 198 -18.38 -12.62 12.39
CA VAL A 198 -18.12 -14.05 12.51
C VAL A 198 -19.36 -14.77 13.05
N GLN A 199 -19.73 -15.86 12.39
CA GLN A 199 -20.90 -16.67 12.75
C GLN A 199 -20.55 -17.83 13.68
N HIS A 200 -19.39 -18.47 13.47
CA HIS A 200 -19.05 -19.70 14.17
C HIS A 200 -18.08 -19.46 15.34
N GLU A 201 -18.38 -19.99 16.53
CA GLU A 201 -17.56 -19.79 17.74
C GLU A 201 -16.10 -20.23 17.56
N ASN A 202 -15.86 -21.38 16.94
CA ASN A 202 -14.51 -21.84 16.61
C ASN A 202 -13.72 -20.86 15.74
N THR A 203 -14.36 -20.17 14.80
CA THR A 203 -13.72 -19.11 14.01
C THR A 203 -13.33 -17.96 14.91
N MET A 204 -14.26 -17.50 15.77
CA MET A 204 -14.01 -16.42 16.73
C MET A 204 -12.82 -16.74 17.64
N ARG A 205 -12.78 -17.95 18.22
CA ARG A 205 -11.66 -18.40 19.07
C ARG A 205 -10.32 -18.38 18.32
N LYS A 206 -10.29 -18.81 17.06
CA LYS A 206 -9.07 -18.83 16.23
C LYS A 206 -8.57 -17.42 15.90
N ILE A 207 -9.45 -16.48 15.56
CA ILE A 207 -9.03 -15.12 15.24
C ILE A 207 -8.60 -14.35 16.49
N LEU A 208 -9.27 -14.53 17.64
CA LEU A 208 -8.88 -13.91 18.90
C LEU A 208 -7.50 -14.40 19.34
N HIS A 209 -7.28 -15.72 19.34
CA HIS A 209 -5.98 -16.30 19.66
C HIS A 209 -4.87 -15.80 18.72
N THR A 210 -5.19 -15.61 17.43
CA THR A 210 -4.25 -15.03 16.47
C THR A 210 -3.93 -13.58 16.85
N GLN A 211 -4.92 -12.77 17.20
CA GLN A 211 -4.71 -11.36 17.50
C GLN A 211 -3.94 -11.10 18.80
N ASP A 212 -4.20 -11.86 19.86
CA ASP A 212 -3.49 -11.73 21.14
C ASP A 212 -1.97 -11.91 20.94
N ARG A 213 -1.60 -12.84 20.07
CA ARG A 213 -0.19 -13.14 19.75
C ARG A 213 0.49 -12.09 18.88
N LEU A 214 -0.29 -11.22 18.25
CA LEU A 214 0.21 -10.18 17.34
C LEU A 214 0.11 -8.79 17.95
N GLU A 215 -0.28 -8.68 19.22
CA GLU A 215 -0.26 -7.43 19.95
C GLU A 215 1.14 -6.79 19.89
N GLY A 216 1.19 -5.46 19.77
CA GLY A 216 2.44 -4.71 19.62
C GLY A 216 3.04 -4.68 18.21
N ASN A 217 2.55 -5.49 17.25
CA ASN A 217 2.98 -5.36 15.86
C ASN A 217 2.48 -4.04 15.24
N ARG A 218 3.25 -3.51 14.28
CA ARG A 218 2.93 -2.26 13.57
C ARG A 218 1.57 -2.38 12.87
N ALA A 219 0.81 -1.29 12.91
CA ALA A 219 -0.42 -1.18 12.14
C ALA A 219 -0.11 -1.02 10.65
N LEU A 220 -1.03 -1.45 9.78
CA LEU A 220 -0.87 -1.36 8.33
C LEU A 220 -0.55 0.07 7.84
N PRO A 221 -1.25 1.14 8.29
CA PRO A 221 -0.92 2.51 7.87
C PRO A 221 0.52 2.93 8.18
N ASP A 222 1.05 2.51 9.32
CA ASP A 222 2.42 2.82 9.73
C ASP A 222 3.42 2.01 8.94
N LEU A 223 3.14 0.73 8.65
CA LEU A 223 3.97 -0.13 7.83
C LEU A 223 4.07 0.40 6.39
N LEU A 224 2.95 0.87 5.82
CA LEU A 224 2.92 1.43 4.46
C LEU A 224 3.79 2.69 4.32
N ARG A 225 4.08 3.44 5.39
CA ARG A 225 5.00 4.59 5.31
C ARG A 225 6.41 4.20 4.87
N ASP A 226 6.80 2.93 5.03
CA ASP A 226 8.11 2.45 4.59
C ASP A 226 8.16 2.15 3.07
N ALA A 227 6.99 2.03 2.45
CA ALA A 227 6.82 1.62 1.06
C ALA A 227 6.17 2.70 0.19
N VAL A 228 5.63 3.77 0.80
CA VAL A 228 4.95 4.85 0.09
C VAL A 228 5.77 6.12 0.09
N ARG A 229 5.92 6.73 -1.09
CA ARG A 229 6.53 8.06 -1.26
C ARG A 229 5.72 8.92 -2.21
N PRO A 230 5.56 10.22 -1.98
CA PRO A 230 5.02 11.13 -3.01
C PRO A 230 5.89 11.10 -4.26
N SER A 231 5.30 11.04 -5.47
CA SER A 231 6.06 10.94 -6.73
C SER A 231 7.03 12.11 -6.92
N ARG A 232 6.65 13.33 -6.51
CA ARG A 232 7.54 14.49 -6.48
C ARG A 232 8.81 14.28 -5.65
N ALA A 233 8.72 13.53 -4.55
CA ALA A 233 9.85 13.23 -3.68
C ALA A 233 10.79 12.22 -4.34
N VAL A 234 10.26 11.30 -5.16
CA VAL A 234 11.04 10.36 -5.95
C VAL A 234 11.70 11.08 -7.13
N ALA A 235 10.96 11.92 -7.84
CA ALA A 235 11.47 12.73 -8.94
C ALA A 235 12.63 13.64 -8.51
N PHE A 236 12.52 14.31 -7.35
CA PHE A 236 13.60 15.15 -6.82
C PHE A 236 14.88 14.36 -6.52
N GLU A 237 14.77 13.10 -6.11
CA GLU A 237 15.90 12.23 -5.79
C GLU A 237 16.55 11.62 -7.04
N GLN A 238 15.75 11.26 -8.04
CA GLN A 238 16.18 10.38 -9.14
C GLN A 238 16.33 11.06 -10.49
N LEU A 239 15.60 12.15 -10.74
CA LEU A 239 15.60 12.84 -12.03
C LEU A 239 16.52 14.05 -12.03
N SER A 240 16.90 14.50 -13.23
CA SER A 240 17.52 15.82 -13.38
C SER A 240 16.54 16.92 -12.98
N GLU A 241 17.03 18.07 -12.48
CA GLU A 241 16.19 19.21 -12.09
C GLU A 241 15.20 19.62 -13.21
N ARG A 242 15.65 19.58 -14.46
CA ARG A 242 14.82 19.91 -15.62
C ARG A 242 13.66 18.93 -15.80
N GLU A 243 13.92 17.63 -15.68
CA GLU A 243 12.90 16.59 -15.83
C GLU A 243 11.94 16.59 -14.64
N ALA A 244 12.49 16.70 -13.42
CA ALA A 244 11.72 16.80 -12.19
C ALA A 244 10.76 18.00 -12.22
N LEU A 245 11.21 19.19 -12.66
CA LEU A 245 10.36 20.38 -12.79
C LEU A 245 9.33 20.28 -13.93
N ARG A 246 9.63 19.51 -14.97
CA ARG A 246 8.66 19.25 -16.05
C ARG A 246 7.50 18.39 -15.55
N GLU A 247 7.80 17.40 -14.71
CA GLU A 247 6.81 16.46 -14.16
C GLU A 247 6.11 17.01 -12.92
N HIS A 248 6.83 17.78 -12.10
CA HIS A 248 6.39 18.35 -10.83
C HIS A 248 6.84 19.81 -10.71
N PRO A 249 6.13 20.76 -11.35
CA PRO A 249 6.47 22.18 -11.30
C PRO A 249 6.58 22.75 -9.88
N GLU A 250 5.86 22.17 -8.91
CA GLU A 250 5.91 22.57 -7.51
C GLU A 250 7.29 22.36 -6.85
N LEU A 251 8.19 21.57 -7.45
CA LEU A 251 9.56 21.40 -6.96
C LEU A 251 10.42 22.66 -7.11
N GLN A 252 9.94 23.72 -7.77
CA GLN A 252 10.66 24.98 -7.95
C GLN A 252 11.18 25.55 -6.62
N GLU A 253 10.38 25.52 -5.55
CA GLU A 253 10.79 26.02 -4.23
C GLU A 253 11.85 25.13 -3.56
N ALA A 254 11.79 23.81 -3.79
CA ALA A 254 12.81 22.87 -3.32
C ALA A 254 14.16 23.16 -3.99
N TYR A 255 14.19 23.29 -5.32
CA TYR A 255 15.42 23.60 -6.06
C TYR A 255 15.95 24.99 -5.75
N LYS A 256 15.09 26.00 -5.60
CA LYS A 256 15.50 27.33 -5.12
C LYS A 256 16.22 27.26 -3.77
N THR A 257 15.74 26.42 -2.85
CA THR A 257 16.39 26.17 -1.56
C THR A 257 17.77 25.54 -1.75
N MET A 258 17.91 24.57 -2.66
CA MET A 258 19.19 23.95 -3.02
C MET A 258 20.19 24.96 -3.60
N HIS A 259 19.76 25.79 -4.57
CA HIS A 259 20.61 26.81 -5.20
C HIS A 259 21.07 27.87 -4.20
N THR A 260 20.18 28.26 -3.28
CA THR A 260 20.51 29.19 -2.19
C THR A 260 21.54 28.59 -1.24
N ALA A 261 21.38 27.31 -0.87
CA ALA A 261 22.34 26.60 -0.02
C ALA A 261 23.72 26.47 -0.69
N ALA A 262 23.76 26.11 -1.98
CA ALA A 262 25.01 26.02 -2.74
C ALA A 262 25.75 27.36 -2.74
N THR A 263 25.04 28.47 -3.01
CA THR A 263 25.60 29.82 -2.94
C THR A 263 26.10 30.18 -1.53
N TYR A 264 25.32 29.85 -0.50
CA TYR A 264 25.68 30.08 0.89
C TYR A 264 26.99 29.37 1.27
N PHE A 265 27.09 28.06 1.02
CA PHE A 265 28.27 27.29 1.39
C PHE A 265 29.51 27.70 0.58
N ALA A 266 29.37 27.98 -0.72
CA ALA A 266 30.45 28.54 -1.53
C ALA A 266 31.01 29.85 -0.94
N SER A 267 30.12 30.73 -0.45
CA SER A 267 30.52 32.01 0.15
C SER A 267 31.12 31.88 1.56
N LYS A 268 30.61 30.97 2.40
CA LYS A 268 31.00 30.82 3.80
C LYS A 268 32.19 29.89 4.02
N MET A 269 32.45 29.00 3.07
CA MET A 269 33.50 27.99 3.16
C MET A 269 34.40 28.00 1.91
N PRO A 270 34.99 29.15 1.54
CA PRO A 270 35.81 29.24 0.34
C PRO A 270 37.02 28.29 0.43
N GLY A 271 37.33 27.60 -0.67
CA GLY A 271 38.46 26.66 -0.75
C GLY A 271 38.27 25.34 0.02
N LYS A 272 37.06 25.04 0.51
CA LYS A 272 36.74 23.80 1.25
C LYS A 272 35.64 22.99 0.54
N PRO A 273 35.93 22.35 -0.60
CA PRO A 273 34.92 21.66 -1.41
C PRO A 273 34.17 20.56 -0.64
N GLU A 274 34.87 19.76 0.16
CA GLU A 274 34.25 18.70 0.97
C GLU A 274 33.25 19.25 2.01
N ALA A 275 33.59 20.38 2.64
CA ALA A 275 32.71 21.02 3.61
C ALA A 275 31.48 21.67 2.94
N GLN A 276 31.66 22.20 1.73
CA GLN A 276 30.55 22.71 0.92
C GLN A 276 29.59 21.59 0.52
N GLU A 277 30.13 20.48 0.01
CA GLU A 277 29.36 19.30 -0.39
C GLU A 277 28.59 18.71 0.79
N ALA A 278 29.24 18.53 1.95
CA ALA A 278 28.57 18.05 3.16
C ALA A 278 27.42 18.97 3.61
N GLY A 279 27.62 20.29 3.51
CA GLY A 279 26.58 21.28 3.79
C GLY A 279 25.38 21.19 2.84
N ILE A 280 25.65 21.11 1.54
CA ILE A 280 24.63 20.96 0.50
C ILE A 280 23.87 19.64 0.69
N GLN A 281 24.57 18.54 0.98
CA GLN A 281 23.94 17.24 1.23
C GLN A 281 23.03 17.27 2.46
N SER A 282 23.40 18.00 3.51
CA SER A 282 22.55 18.20 4.68
C SER A 282 21.22 18.90 4.33
N VAL A 283 21.29 19.94 3.48
CA VAL A 283 20.09 20.64 2.99
C VAL A 283 19.28 19.73 2.07
N MET A 284 19.92 18.99 1.15
CA MET A 284 19.25 18.01 0.29
C MET A 284 18.47 16.99 1.11
N ASN A 285 19.10 16.42 2.15
CA ASN A 285 18.46 15.48 3.06
C ASN A 285 17.28 16.12 3.81
N HIS A 286 17.38 17.39 4.20
CA HIS A 286 16.27 18.12 4.82
C HIS A 286 15.09 18.28 3.86
N VAL A 287 15.34 18.77 2.64
CA VAL A 287 14.33 18.93 1.59
C VAL A 287 13.68 17.59 1.26
N GLN A 288 14.47 16.54 1.03
CA GLN A 288 13.99 15.19 0.73
C GLN A 288 13.08 14.64 1.82
N ASN A 289 13.43 14.83 3.10
CA ASN A 289 12.61 14.38 4.22
C ASN A 289 11.25 15.08 4.27
N ARG A 290 11.21 16.38 3.97
CA ARG A 290 9.97 17.16 3.93
C ARG A 290 9.11 16.78 2.73
N LEU A 291 9.72 16.59 1.56
CA LEU A 291 9.05 16.05 0.38
C LEU A 291 8.45 14.66 0.68
N ASN A 292 9.21 13.76 1.32
CA ASN A 292 8.74 12.44 1.74
C ASN A 292 7.58 12.52 2.76
N ALA A 293 7.49 13.57 3.57
CA ALA A 293 6.37 13.82 4.47
C ALA A 293 5.12 14.40 3.74
N GLY A 294 5.25 14.75 2.46
CA GLY A 294 4.20 15.33 1.64
C GLY A 294 4.19 16.86 1.64
N GLU A 295 5.27 17.51 2.06
CA GLU A 295 5.43 18.96 1.99
C GLU A 295 5.83 19.44 0.59
N THR A 296 5.45 20.67 0.26
CA THR A 296 5.59 21.26 -1.09
C THR A 296 6.12 22.69 -1.07
N ALA A 297 6.30 23.30 0.10
CA ALA A 297 6.71 24.69 0.24
C ALA A 297 7.49 24.92 1.55
N ASP A 298 8.05 26.13 1.68
CA ASP A 298 8.73 26.61 2.89
C ASP A 298 9.98 25.80 3.31
N PHE A 299 10.70 25.18 2.37
CA PHE A 299 11.85 24.30 2.63
C PHE A 299 13.06 24.96 3.33
N SER A 300 13.06 26.29 3.46
CA SER A 300 14.09 27.05 4.17
C SER A 300 13.95 27.02 5.69
N ARG A 301 12.79 26.60 6.23
CA ARG A 301 12.53 26.53 7.68
C ARG A 301 13.20 25.31 8.28
N GLY A 302 14.10 25.53 9.25
CA GLY A 302 14.83 24.45 9.92
C GLY A 302 14.03 23.75 11.02
N ARG A 303 14.41 22.51 11.36
CA ARG A 303 13.78 21.69 12.43
C ARG A 303 13.74 22.39 13.81
N GLU A 304 14.66 23.31 14.09
CA GLU A 304 14.72 24.02 15.38
C GLU A 304 13.66 25.12 15.49
N GLN A 305 13.37 25.85 14.41
CA GLN A 305 12.29 26.85 14.38
C GLN A 305 10.92 26.19 14.53
N GLU A 306 10.69 25.04 13.88
CA GLU A 306 9.44 24.29 14.00
C GLU A 306 9.24 23.67 15.41
N LYS A 307 10.32 23.22 16.06
CA LYS A 307 10.26 22.73 17.45
C LYS A 307 9.90 23.86 18.42
N GLN A 308 10.50 25.04 18.27
CA GLN A 308 10.20 26.20 19.09
C GLN A 308 8.75 26.65 18.92
N GLU A 309 8.23 26.68 17.69
CA GLU A 309 6.84 27.07 17.44
C GLU A 309 5.83 26.03 17.94
N ARG A 310 6.10 24.72 17.79
CA ARG A 310 5.24 23.66 18.37
C ARG A 310 5.20 23.72 19.89
N GLN A 311 6.33 24.01 20.54
CA GLN A 311 6.38 24.23 21.99
C GLN A 311 5.64 25.51 22.39
N THR A 312 5.72 26.56 21.59
CA THR A 312 5.02 27.83 21.85
C THR A 312 3.51 27.71 21.62
N ALA A 313 3.07 26.91 20.65
CA ALA A 313 1.66 26.64 20.36
C ALA A 313 1.00 25.78 21.45
N GLN A 314 1.73 24.83 22.05
CA GLN A 314 1.25 24.03 23.19
C GLN A 314 1.21 24.80 24.52
N GLN A 315 1.81 25.99 24.58
CA GLN A 315 1.83 26.86 25.77
C GLN A 315 0.82 28.01 25.71
N ARG A 316 0.00 28.11 24.66
CA ARG A 316 -1.08 29.10 24.62
C ARG A 316 -2.21 28.68 25.57
N PRO A 317 -2.57 29.48 26.59
CA PRO A 317 -3.70 29.16 27.46
C PRO A 317 -5.00 29.20 26.67
N GLU A 318 -5.92 28.28 26.96
CA GLU A 318 -7.25 28.28 26.36
C GLU A 318 -7.95 29.64 26.59
N PRO A 319 -8.67 30.17 25.58
CA PRO A 319 -9.46 31.37 25.77
C PRO A 319 -10.52 31.08 26.84
N GLY A 320 -10.41 31.79 27.96
CA GLY A 320 -11.33 31.65 29.09
C GLY A 320 -12.78 32.00 28.68
N PRO A 321 -13.78 31.44 29.39
CA PRO A 321 -15.17 31.54 28.97
C PRO A 321 -15.62 33.00 28.91
N GLU A 322 -16.10 33.42 27.74
CA GLU A 322 -16.78 34.70 27.53
C GLU A 322 -17.94 34.80 28.53
N ARG A 323 -17.84 35.75 29.46
CA ARG A 323 -18.97 36.13 30.30
C ARG A 323 -19.88 37.05 29.49
N GLU A 324 -20.98 36.50 29.02
CA GLU A 324 -22.12 37.28 28.54
C GLU A 324 -22.62 38.21 29.66
N ARG A 325 -22.74 39.50 29.33
CA ARG A 325 -23.51 40.50 30.06
C ARG A 325 -24.57 41.03 29.12
#